data_AF-A9IE27-F1
#
_entry.id   AF-A9IE27-F1
#
_cell.length_a   1.000
_cell.length_b   1.000
_cell.length_c   1.000
_cell.angle_alpha   90.00
_cell.angle_beta   90.00
_cell.angle_gamma   90.00
#
_symmetry.space_group_name_H-M   'P 1'
#
loop_
_entity.id
_entity.type
_entity.pdbx_description
1 polymer ?
#
loop_
_entity_poly.entity_id
_entity_poly.type
_entity_poly.pdbx_seq_one_letter_code
_entity_poly.pdbx_strand_id
1 'polypeptide(L)'
;MKAAVIFSVCTTAVPCLLIVMFRTRQRQFPANARQPFRLSLVWPPLKECLIALSMVALGGVLYLFQERMAGGGLALPSSSMLLSILILLVGIDLTQIKLDARWFSRSILIVPVSVVIGSMLGGAIAAWMTGESMKVSLALSSGFGWFTLSSVMIGDALGQTYGTMALMTDLLRELLAIVVLYTLGRHQPQVSIGSAGATALDSTLPIIKQACSPDAVPLALVSGFLLTLLAPVFISAILT
;
A
#
# COMPACT_ATOMS: atom_id res chain seq x y z
N MET A 1 6.76 -10.00 -13.97
CA MET A 1 7.57 -9.59 -12.79
C MET A 1 8.35 -8.29 -12.99
N LYS A 2 9.16 -8.12 -14.06
CA LYS A 2 9.94 -6.88 -14.26
C LYS A 2 9.11 -5.60 -14.18
N ALA A 3 7.95 -5.56 -14.84
CA ALA A 3 7.04 -4.42 -14.78
C ALA A 3 6.60 -4.08 -13.35
N ALA A 4 6.15 -5.07 -12.57
CA ALA A 4 5.72 -4.85 -11.18
C ALA A 4 6.82 -4.26 -10.29
N VAL A 5 8.09 -4.67 -10.48
CA VAL A 5 9.24 -4.08 -9.77
C VAL A 5 9.45 -2.62 -10.17
N ILE A 6 9.33 -2.30 -11.46
CA ILE A 6 9.44 -0.91 -11.94
C ILE A 6 8.33 -0.07 -11.32
N PHE A 7 7.08 -0.53 -11.39
CA PHE A 7 5.94 0.15 -10.77
C PHE A 7 6.14 0.33 -9.27
N SER A 8 6.56 -0.70 -8.54
CA SER A 8 6.73 -0.60 -7.08
C SER A 8 7.83 0.39 -6.71
N VAL A 9 8.94 0.42 -7.44
CA VAL A 9 10.03 1.38 -7.23
C VAL A 9 9.58 2.80 -7.56
N CYS A 10 8.97 3.02 -8.74
CA CYS A 10 8.52 4.36 -9.15
C CYS A 10 7.43 4.91 -8.22
N THR A 11 6.45 4.09 -7.85
CA THR A 11 5.35 4.48 -6.95
C THR A 11 5.76 4.61 -5.49
N THR A 12 6.98 4.19 -5.12
CA THR A 12 7.56 4.47 -3.80
C THR A 12 8.47 5.71 -3.86
N ALA A 13 9.42 5.73 -4.81
CA ALA A 13 10.45 6.75 -4.89
C ALA A 13 9.88 8.14 -5.20
N VAL A 14 8.93 8.25 -6.12
CA VAL A 14 8.38 9.54 -6.55
C VAL A 14 7.58 10.22 -5.42
N PRO A 15 6.66 9.54 -4.69
CA PRO A 15 6.10 10.08 -3.45
C PRO A 15 7.13 10.52 -2.42
N CYS A 16 8.15 9.69 -2.16
CA CYS A 16 9.20 10.03 -1.21
C CYS A 16 9.93 11.33 -1.60
N LEU A 17 10.29 11.47 -2.89
CA LEU A 17 10.93 12.68 -3.40
C LEU A 17 10.04 13.91 -3.27
N LEU A 18 8.75 13.80 -3.62
CA LEU A 18 7.80 14.91 -3.46
C LEU A 18 7.66 15.34 -1.99
N ILE A 19 7.56 14.38 -1.07
CA ILE A 19 7.46 14.68 0.36
C ILE A 19 8.73 15.39 0.84
N VAL A 20 9.93 14.93 0.41
CA VAL A 20 11.19 15.61 0.73
C VAL A 20 11.22 17.05 0.20
N MET A 21 10.70 17.30 -1.01
CA MET A 21 10.63 18.66 -1.57
C MET A 21 9.70 19.56 -0.74
N PHE A 22 8.50 19.09 -0.38
CA PHE A 22 7.56 19.86 0.44
C PHE A 22 8.02 20.04 1.90
N ARG A 23 8.92 19.16 2.38
CA ARG A 23 9.46 19.18 3.74
C ARG A 23 10.35 20.38 4.04
N THR A 24 10.98 21.01 3.03
CA THR A 24 11.77 22.24 3.24
C THR A 24 10.97 23.38 3.90
N ARG A 25 9.64 23.25 3.99
CA ARG A 25 8.73 24.23 4.57
C ARG A 25 8.09 23.83 5.91
N GLN A 26 8.35 22.64 6.48
CA GLN A 26 7.61 22.11 7.64
C GLN A 26 8.45 21.83 8.89
N ARG A 27 7.80 21.96 10.06
CA ARG A 27 8.36 21.75 11.40
C ARG A 27 8.95 20.35 11.55
N GLN A 28 10.16 20.27 12.11
CA GLN A 28 10.81 19.03 12.48
C GLN A 28 10.08 18.40 13.68
N PHE A 29 9.76 17.11 13.60
CA PHE A 29 9.38 16.35 14.80
C PHE A 29 10.62 16.21 15.69
N PRO A 30 10.50 16.44 17.01
CA PRO A 30 11.63 16.29 17.92
C PRO A 30 12.13 14.85 17.89
N ALA A 31 13.44 14.69 17.71
CA ALA A 31 14.09 13.38 17.73
C ALA A 31 14.11 12.84 19.17
N ASN A 32 13.02 12.18 19.58
CA ASN A 32 12.90 11.65 20.93
C ASN A 32 13.65 10.31 21.11
N ALA A 33 13.93 9.95 22.36
CA ALA A 33 14.90 8.93 22.76
C ALA A 33 14.74 7.55 22.05
N ARG A 34 15.89 7.03 21.62
CA ARG A 34 16.07 5.79 20.84
C ARG A 34 15.48 4.56 21.55
N GLN A 35 14.59 3.82 20.88
CA GLN A 35 14.59 2.36 21.07
C GLN A 35 15.62 1.73 20.13
N PRO A 36 16.49 0.81 20.63
CA PRO A 36 17.51 0.19 19.82
C PRO A 36 16.86 -0.60 18.66
N PHE A 37 17.42 -0.49 17.46
CA PHE A 37 17.02 -1.30 16.33
C PHE A 37 17.23 -2.78 16.69
N ARG A 38 16.15 -3.54 16.77
CA ARG A 38 16.20 -4.97 17.05
C ARG A 38 15.70 -5.72 15.81
N LEU A 39 16.55 -6.58 15.25
CA LEU A 39 16.18 -7.44 14.11
C LEU A 39 14.94 -8.30 14.40
N SER A 40 14.70 -8.66 15.67
CA SER A 40 13.50 -9.37 16.11
C SER A 40 12.19 -8.60 15.83
N LEU A 41 12.25 -7.28 15.62
CA LEU A 41 11.08 -6.44 15.33
C LEU A 41 10.74 -6.39 13.83
N VAL A 42 11.67 -6.77 12.95
CA VAL A 42 11.41 -6.85 11.49
C VAL A 42 10.61 -8.11 11.15
N TRP A 43 10.66 -9.12 12.02
CA TRP A 43 10.04 -10.42 11.79
C TRP A 43 8.51 -10.39 11.69
N PRO A 44 7.75 -9.72 12.58
CA PRO A 44 6.29 -9.71 12.49
C PRO A 44 5.73 -9.21 11.14
N PRO A 45 6.09 -8.02 10.62
CA PRO A 45 5.54 -7.56 9.34
C PRO A 45 6.03 -8.39 8.15
N LEU A 46 7.28 -8.85 8.18
CA LEU A 46 7.82 -9.72 7.13
C LEU A 46 7.09 -11.08 7.11
N LYS A 47 6.69 -11.59 8.29
CA LYS A 47 5.85 -12.78 8.43
C LYS A 47 4.48 -12.58 7.81
N GLU A 48 3.82 -11.43 7.99
CA GLU A 48 2.53 -11.14 7.35
C GLU A 48 2.65 -11.14 5.81
N CYS A 49 3.68 -10.49 5.26
CA CYS A 49 3.94 -10.54 3.81
C CYS A 49 4.22 -11.98 3.33
N LEU A 50 4.95 -12.77 4.12
CA LEU A 50 5.26 -14.17 3.79
C LEU A 50 4.02 -15.06 3.85
N ILE A 51 3.11 -14.83 4.81
CA ILE A 51 1.80 -15.48 4.87
C ILE A 51 1.01 -15.15 3.60
N ALA A 52 0.91 -13.88 3.22
CA ALA A 52 0.20 -13.47 2.01
C ALA A 52 0.75 -14.17 0.75
N LEU A 53 2.08 -14.19 0.57
CA LEU A 53 2.74 -14.90 -0.53
C LEU A 53 2.47 -16.41 -0.49
N SER A 54 2.50 -17.02 0.70
CA SER A 54 2.23 -18.45 0.86
C SER A 54 0.78 -18.80 0.51
N MET A 55 -0.18 -17.94 0.84
CA MET A 55 -1.60 -18.12 0.50
C MET A 55 -1.84 -18.02 -1.01
N VAL A 56 -1.16 -17.09 -1.69
CA VAL A 56 -1.21 -16.99 -3.15
C VAL A 56 -0.64 -18.26 -3.80
N ALA A 57 0.52 -18.74 -3.33
CA ALA A 57 1.12 -19.98 -3.83
C ALA A 57 0.22 -21.20 -3.60
N LEU A 58 -0.36 -21.31 -2.40
CA LEU A 58 -1.28 -22.39 -2.04
C LEU A 58 -2.55 -22.36 -2.90
N GLY A 59 -3.12 -21.18 -3.15
CA GLY A 59 -4.25 -21.02 -4.07
C GLY A 59 -3.94 -21.49 -5.49
N GLY A 60 -2.74 -21.17 -6.00
CA GLY A 60 -2.27 -21.66 -7.31
C GLY A 60 -2.10 -23.18 -7.36
N VAL A 61 -1.54 -23.79 -6.31
CA VAL A 61 -1.40 -25.26 -6.20
C VAL A 61 -2.77 -25.94 -6.14
N LEU A 62 -3.71 -25.41 -5.35
CA LEU A 62 -5.07 -25.93 -5.26
C LEU A 62 -5.80 -25.85 -6.61
N TYR A 63 -5.62 -24.77 -7.37
CA TYR A 63 -6.17 -24.65 -8.72
C TYR A 63 -5.66 -25.75 -9.66
N LEU A 64 -4.34 -25.97 -9.70
CA LEU A 64 -3.73 -27.03 -10.51
C LEU A 64 -4.18 -28.43 -10.09
N PHE A 65 -4.32 -28.65 -8.77
CA PHE A 65 -4.82 -29.91 -8.24
C PHE A 65 -6.29 -30.14 -8.61
N GLN A 66 -7.11 -29.09 -8.57
CA GLN A 66 -8.52 -29.15 -8.96
C GLN A 66 -8.69 -29.45 -10.46
N GLU A 67 -7.94 -28.79 -11.35
CA GLU A 67 -7.97 -29.11 -12.79
C GLU A 67 -7.57 -30.57 -13.04
N ARG A 68 -6.59 -31.09 -12.29
CA ARG A 68 -6.06 -32.44 -12.48
C ARG A 68 -6.95 -33.55 -11.92
N MET A 69 -7.65 -33.31 -10.81
CA MET A 69 -8.43 -34.33 -10.09
C MET A 69 -9.94 -34.24 -10.31
N ALA A 70 -10.51 -33.03 -10.45
CA ALA A 70 -11.95 -32.81 -10.33
C ALA A 70 -12.66 -32.43 -11.63
N GLY A 71 -11.97 -32.41 -12.78
CA GLY A 71 -12.59 -32.05 -14.07
C GLY A 71 -13.24 -30.66 -14.11
N GLY A 72 -12.84 -29.77 -13.19
CA GLY A 72 -13.37 -28.41 -13.03
C GLY A 72 -14.76 -28.36 -12.41
N GLY A 73 -14.87 -28.15 -11.09
CA GLY A 73 -16.20 -27.90 -10.51
C GLY A 73 -16.30 -27.79 -9.00
N LEU A 74 -15.48 -26.97 -8.34
CA LEU A 74 -15.86 -26.40 -7.05
C LEU A 74 -16.37 -24.98 -7.31
N ALA A 75 -17.65 -24.75 -7.06
CA ALA A 75 -18.25 -23.42 -7.09
C ALA A 75 -17.78 -22.62 -5.87
N LEU A 76 -16.57 -22.07 -5.96
CA LEU A 76 -16.05 -21.13 -4.97
C LEU A 76 -16.74 -19.77 -5.13
N PRO A 77 -17.00 -19.04 -4.04
CA PRO A 77 -17.50 -17.67 -4.12
C PRO A 77 -16.53 -16.79 -4.91
N SER A 78 -17.05 -15.84 -5.67
CA SER A 78 -16.23 -14.93 -6.47
C SER A 78 -15.36 -14.04 -5.58
N SER A 79 -14.16 -13.71 -6.05
CA SER A 79 -13.23 -12.83 -5.33
C SER A 79 -13.84 -11.45 -5.05
N SER A 80 -14.67 -10.91 -5.96
CA SER A 80 -15.35 -9.62 -5.79
C SER A 80 -16.40 -9.66 -4.68
N MET A 81 -17.10 -10.80 -4.50
CA MET A 81 -18.04 -10.99 -3.39
C MET A 81 -17.29 -11.02 -2.05
N LEU A 82 -16.21 -11.80 -1.97
CA LEU A 82 -15.37 -11.86 -0.76
C LEU A 82 -14.72 -10.49 -0.47
N LEU A 83 -14.27 -9.77 -1.50
CA LEU A 83 -13.74 -8.42 -1.35
C LEU A 83 -14.81 -7.45 -0.81
N SER A 84 -16.06 -7.55 -1.26
CA SER A 84 -17.13 -6.69 -0.74
C SER A 84 -17.39 -6.92 0.75
N ILE A 85 -17.34 -8.18 1.19
CA ILE A 85 -17.42 -8.52 2.62
C ILE A 85 -16.20 -7.98 3.37
N LEU A 86 -14.99 -8.10 2.81
CA LEU A 86 -13.78 -7.53 3.39
C LEU A 86 -13.90 -6.01 3.56
N ILE A 87 -14.34 -5.29 2.53
CA ILE A 87 -14.53 -3.82 2.58
C ILE A 87 -15.57 -3.44 3.64
N LEU A 88 -16.65 -4.21 3.78
CA LEU A 88 -17.63 -4.00 4.85
C LEU A 88 -16.97 -4.11 6.24
N LEU A 89 -16.15 -5.15 6.46
CA LEU A 89 -15.43 -5.36 7.71
C LEU A 89 -14.40 -4.25 7.98
N VAL A 90 -13.64 -3.84 6.95
CA VAL A 90 -12.75 -2.67 7.05
C VAL A 90 -13.56 -1.44 7.45
N GLY A 91 -14.73 -1.21 6.85
CA GLY A 91 -15.64 -0.12 7.22
C GLY A 91 -16.04 -0.14 8.70
N ILE A 92 -16.32 -1.33 9.25
CA ILE A 92 -16.61 -1.50 10.69
C ILE A 92 -15.37 -1.18 11.52
N ASP A 93 -14.20 -1.69 11.17
CA ASP A 93 -12.94 -1.43 11.89
C ASP A 93 -12.59 0.07 11.89
N LEU A 94 -12.86 0.77 10.79
CA LEU A 94 -12.65 2.21 10.68
C LEU A 94 -13.48 3.01 11.71
N THR A 95 -14.64 2.51 12.14
CA THR A 95 -15.44 3.17 13.20
C THR A 95 -14.79 3.10 14.58
N GLN A 96 -13.91 2.12 14.81
CA GLN A 96 -13.17 1.97 16.07
C GLN A 96 -11.97 2.92 16.15
N ILE A 97 -11.53 3.47 15.01
CA ILE A 97 -10.43 4.42 14.95
C ILE A 97 -10.93 5.81 15.37
N LYS A 98 -10.61 6.20 16.60
CA LYS A 98 -10.91 7.55 17.11
C LYS A 98 -9.94 8.57 16.51
N LEU A 99 -10.25 9.06 15.31
CA LEU A 99 -9.54 10.18 14.69
C LEU A 99 -9.98 11.49 15.34
N ASP A 100 -9.02 12.26 15.88
CA ASP A 100 -9.30 13.62 16.35
C ASP A 100 -9.32 14.58 15.15
N ALA A 101 -10.38 15.39 15.03
CA ALA A 101 -10.50 16.41 13.98
C ALA A 101 -9.31 17.37 13.97
N ARG A 102 -8.65 17.57 15.11
CA ARG A 102 -7.43 18.40 15.22
C ARG A 102 -6.24 17.85 14.42
N TRP A 103 -6.24 16.56 14.11
CA TRP A 103 -5.20 15.93 13.29
C TRP A 103 -5.35 16.22 11.80
N PHE A 104 -6.51 16.72 11.35
CA PHE A 104 -6.74 17.17 9.97
C PHE A 104 -6.15 18.57 9.72
N SER A 105 -4.87 18.74 10.04
CA SER A 105 -4.12 19.96 9.73
C SER A 105 -3.53 19.89 8.32
N ARG A 106 -3.32 21.05 7.69
CA ARG A 106 -2.63 21.15 6.38
C ARG A 106 -1.27 20.45 6.39
N SER A 107 -0.60 20.42 7.55
CA SER A 107 0.71 19.78 7.68
C SER A 107 0.65 18.27 7.59
N ILE A 108 -0.46 17.66 8.02
CA ILE A 108 -0.67 16.21 7.99
C ILE A 108 -1.20 15.80 6.61
N LEU A 109 -2.14 16.56 6.06
CA LEU A 109 -2.77 16.27 4.77
C LEU A 109 -1.82 16.35 3.56
N ILE A 110 -0.70 17.07 3.68
CA ILE A 110 0.28 17.15 2.59
C ILE A 110 0.87 15.78 2.23
N VAL A 111 0.99 14.88 3.21
CA VAL A 111 1.61 13.55 3.01
C VAL A 111 0.72 12.67 2.12
N PRO A 112 -0.55 12.36 2.47
CA PRO A 112 -1.39 11.55 1.60
C PRO A 112 -1.61 12.20 0.23
N VAL A 113 -1.71 13.54 0.14
CA VAL A 113 -1.79 14.24 -1.15
C VAL A 113 -0.53 14.03 -1.98
N SER A 114 0.65 14.14 -1.38
CA SER A 114 1.93 13.87 -2.05
C SER A 114 2.05 12.41 -2.47
N VAL A 115 1.49 11.48 -1.69
CA VAL A 115 1.45 10.06 -2.05
C VAL A 115 0.56 9.83 -3.26
N VAL A 116 -0.63 10.43 -3.32
CA VAL A 116 -1.53 10.33 -4.48
C VAL A 116 -0.84 10.89 -5.72
N ILE A 117 -0.42 12.16 -5.69
CA ILE A 117 0.22 12.82 -6.84
C ILE A 117 1.49 12.08 -7.25
N GLY A 118 2.32 11.72 -6.28
CA GLY A 118 3.57 11.02 -6.54
C GLY A 118 3.36 9.61 -7.09
N SER A 119 2.33 8.89 -6.64
CA SER A 119 2.03 7.57 -7.18
C SER A 119 1.52 7.69 -8.61
N MET A 120 0.70 8.69 -8.94
CA MET A 120 0.24 8.93 -10.31
C MET A 120 1.40 9.29 -11.25
N LEU A 121 2.30 10.18 -10.80
CA LEU A 121 3.50 10.53 -11.57
C LEU A 121 4.46 9.33 -11.69
N GLY A 122 4.62 8.55 -10.62
CA GLY A 122 5.39 7.31 -10.64
C GLY A 122 4.80 6.27 -11.59
N GLY A 123 3.48 6.15 -11.66
CA GLY A 123 2.76 5.32 -12.62
C GLY A 123 2.98 5.81 -14.06
N ALA A 124 2.96 7.12 -14.30
CA ALA A 124 3.23 7.70 -15.62
C ALA A 124 4.67 7.42 -16.10
N ILE A 125 5.66 7.56 -15.20
CA ILE A 125 7.06 7.22 -15.49
C ILE A 125 7.19 5.71 -15.74
N ALA A 126 6.56 4.89 -14.92
CA ALA A 126 6.56 3.44 -15.10
C ALA A 126 5.93 3.05 -16.45
N ALA A 127 4.85 3.70 -16.88
CA ALA A 127 4.23 3.50 -18.19
C ALA A 127 5.23 3.68 -19.33
N TRP A 128 6.02 4.76 -19.27
CA TRP A 128 7.05 5.04 -20.27
C TRP A 128 8.18 3.99 -20.26
N MET A 129 8.55 3.47 -19.09
CA MET A 129 9.61 2.46 -18.94
C MET A 129 9.16 1.05 -19.34
N THR A 130 7.90 0.70 -19.10
CA THR A 130 7.35 -0.65 -19.38
C THR A 130 6.68 -0.76 -20.74
N GLY A 131 6.29 0.37 -21.34
CA GLY A 131 5.49 0.42 -22.56
C GLY A 131 3.99 0.17 -22.33
N GLU A 132 3.55 0.13 -21.07
CA GLU A 132 2.14 -0.06 -20.73
C GLU A 132 1.31 1.18 -21.07
N SER A 133 0.02 0.98 -21.35
CA SER A 133 -0.88 2.11 -21.60
C SER A 133 -0.99 3.01 -20.35
N MET A 134 -1.22 4.31 -20.56
CA MET A 134 -1.37 5.25 -19.45
C MET A 134 -2.54 4.88 -18.53
N LYS A 135 -3.66 4.40 -19.09
CA LYS A 135 -4.85 3.96 -18.33
C LYS A 135 -4.49 2.80 -17.38
N VAL A 136 -3.84 1.76 -17.90
CA VAL A 136 -3.37 0.60 -17.13
C VAL A 136 -2.38 1.03 -16.05
N SER A 137 -1.41 1.86 -16.41
CA SER A 137 -0.33 2.26 -15.52
C SER A 137 -0.83 3.12 -14.34
N LEU A 138 -1.76 4.04 -14.60
CA LEU A 138 -2.39 4.83 -13.56
C LEU A 138 -3.25 3.95 -12.64
N ALA A 139 -3.99 2.98 -13.18
CA ALA A 139 -4.76 2.03 -12.38
C ALA A 139 -3.84 1.21 -11.44
N LEU A 140 -2.75 0.66 -11.97
CA LEU A 140 -1.75 -0.09 -11.19
C LEU A 140 -1.08 0.76 -10.10
N SER A 141 -0.99 2.07 -10.28
CA SER A 141 -0.42 2.99 -9.29
C SER A 141 -1.42 3.52 -8.24
N SER A 142 -2.72 3.22 -8.40
CA SER A 142 -3.82 3.74 -7.58
C SER A 142 -4.18 2.86 -6.38
N GLY A 143 -3.54 1.69 -6.22
CA GLY A 143 -3.75 0.84 -5.05
C GLY A 143 -3.18 1.42 -3.76
N PHE A 144 -2.21 2.34 -3.86
CA PHE A 144 -1.51 2.99 -2.75
C PHE A 144 -0.99 2.01 -1.68
N GLY A 145 -0.70 0.76 -2.04
CA GLY A 145 -0.27 -0.31 -1.12
C GLY A 145 -1.36 -1.32 -0.74
N TRP A 146 -2.63 -1.12 -1.09
CA TRP A 146 -3.71 -2.06 -0.77
C TRP A 146 -3.82 -3.19 -1.81
N PHE A 147 -2.90 -4.15 -1.73
CA PHE A 147 -2.74 -5.21 -2.73
C PHE A 147 -3.95 -6.13 -2.91
N THR A 148 -4.74 -6.42 -1.87
CA THR A 148 -5.93 -7.28 -1.99
C THR A 148 -7.03 -6.61 -2.81
N LEU A 149 -7.33 -5.34 -2.52
CA LEU A 149 -8.33 -4.56 -3.24
C LEU A 149 -7.89 -4.26 -4.68
N SER A 150 -6.67 -3.76 -4.86
CA SER A 150 -6.17 -3.40 -6.20
C SER A 150 -6.11 -4.62 -7.13
N SER A 151 -5.67 -5.78 -6.63
CA SER A 151 -5.59 -7.02 -7.42
C SER A 151 -6.92 -7.49 -7.98
N VAL A 152 -7.99 -7.44 -7.17
CA VAL A 152 -9.31 -7.92 -7.57
C VAL A 152 -9.99 -6.90 -8.49
N MET A 153 -10.01 -5.61 -8.13
CA MET A 153 -10.66 -4.59 -8.96
C MET A 153 -10.00 -4.45 -10.34
N ILE A 154 -8.67 -4.44 -10.39
CA ILE A 154 -7.91 -4.34 -11.65
C ILE A 154 -7.99 -5.66 -12.41
N GLY A 155 -7.97 -6.80 -11.71
CA GLY A 155 -8.15 -8.12 -12.29
C GLY A 155 -9.50 -8.30 -12.97
N ASP A 156 -10.58 -7.86 -12.32
CA ASP A 156 -11.94 -7.93 -12.85
C ASP A 156 -12.13 -7.03 -14.09
N ALA A 157 -11.47 -5.86 -14.12
CA ALA A 157 -11.61 -4.88 -15.21
C ALA A 157 -10.67 -5.12 -16.40
N LEU A 158 -9.43 -5.54 -16.17
CA LEU A 158 -8.37 -5.64 -17.19
C LEU A 158 -7.87 -7.06 -17.41
N GLY A 159 -8.27 -8.02 -16.57
CA GLY A 159 -7.88 -9.42 -16.64
C GLY A 159 -6.86 -9.85 -15.59
N GLN A 160 -6.78 -11.16 -15.34
CA GLN A 160 -6.02 -11.77 -14.25
C GLN A 160 -4.52 -11.44 -14.27
N THR A 161 -3.93 -11.23 -15.46
CA THR A 161 -2.53 -10.82 -15.61
C THR A 161 -2.27 -9.47 -14.94
N TYR A 162 -3.15 -8.49 -15.14
CA TYR A 162 -3.01 -7.16 -14.52
C TYR A 162 -3.40 -7.18 -13.04
N GLY A 163 -4.38 -8.00 -12.64
CA GLY A 163 -4.68 -8.23 -11.23
C GLY A 163 -3.47 -8.78 -10.45
N THR A 164 -2.76 -9.75 -11.05
CA THR A 164 -1.50 -10.27 -10.47
C THR A 164 -0.40 -9.22 -10.46
N MET A 165 -0.32 -8.39 -11.49
CA MET A 165 0.65 -7.29 -11.56
C MET A 165 0.39 -6.23 -10.47
N ALA A 166 -0.87 -5.89 -10.22
CA ALA A 166 -1.28 -4.98 -9.15
C ALA A 166 -0.90 -5.55 -7.77
N LEU A 167 -1.24 -6.81 -7.51
CA LEU A 167 -0.86 -7.51 -6.27
C LEU A 167 0.64 -7.42 -6.01
N MET A 168 1.44 -7.77 -7.02
CA MET A 168 2.90 -7.78 -6.90
C MET A 168 3.47 -6.36 -6.74
N THR A 169 2.90 -5.38 -7.41
CA THR A 169 3.33 -3.97 -7.31
C THR A 169 3.14 -3.44 -5.90
N ASP A 170 1.93 -3.61 -5.34
CA ASP A 170 1.60 -3.10 -4.01
C ASP A 170 2.33 -3.89 -2.90
N LEU A 171 2.48 -5.21 -3.04
CA LEU A 171 3.25 -6.02 -2.10
C LEU A 171 4.74 -5.65 -2.08
N LEU A 172 5.36 -5.48 -3.26
CA LEU A 172 6.75 -5.04 -3.35
C LEU A 172 6.92 -3.62 -2.80
N ARG A 173 5.95 -2.75 -3.03
CA ARG A 173 5.92 -1.40 -2.45
C ARG A 173 5.85 -1.45 -0.92
N GLU A 174 5.06 -2.33 -0.34
CA GLU A 174 5.02 -2.54 1.12
C GLU A 174 6.38 -3.00 1.66
N LEU A 175 7.03 -3.96 1.00
CA LEU A 175 8.38 -4.40 1.38
C LEU A 175 9.40 -3.26 1.31
N LEU A 176 9.35 -2.43 0.26
CA LEU A 176 10.18 -1.23 0.15
C LEU A 176 9.88 -0.23 1.28
N ALA A 177 8.60 -0.02 1.61
CA ALA A 177 8.17 0.87 2.68
C ALA A 177 8.70 0.42 4.05
N ILE A 178 8.70 -0.89 4.34
CA ILE A 178 9.29 -1.45 5.55
C ILE A 178 10.78 -1.09 5.65
N VAL A 179 11.53 -1.22 4.56
CA VAL A 179 12.95 -0.82 4.50
C VAL A 179 13.10 0.68 4.75
N VAL A 180 12.27 1.51 4.12
CA VAL A 180 12.28 2.98 4.30
C VAL A 180 11.89 3.38 5.73
N LEU A 181 10.98 2.66 6.39
CA LEU A 181 10.58 2.89 7.77
C LEU A 181 11.74 2.64 8.75
N TYR A 182 12.43 1.51 8.61
CA TYR A 182 13.55 1.20 9.51
C TYR A 182 14.78 2.08 9.28
N THR A 183 15.02 2.51 8.03
CA THR A 183 16.18 3.34 7.67
C THR A 183 15.95 4.83 7.93
N LEU A 184 14.80 5.36 7.52
CA LEU A 184 14.51 6.79 7.55
C LEU A 184 13.47 7.21 8.59
N GLY A 185 12.69 6.31 9.19
CA GLY A 185 11.55 6.65 10.05
C GLY A 185 11.90 7.56 11.23
N ARG A 186 13.13 7.45 11.74
CA ARG A 186 13.65 8.29 12.82
C ARG A 186 13.87 9.74 12.41
N HIS A 187 14.47 9.95 11.24
CA HIS A 187 14.90 11.27 10.78
C HIS A 187 13.88 11.91 9.84
N GLN A 188 13.06 11.10 9.17
CA GLN A 188 12.15 11.49 8.12
C GLN A 188 10.80 10.76 8.25
N PRO A 189 10.09 10.88 9.39
CA PRO A 189 8.85 10.14 9.62
C PRO A 189 7.80 10.38 8.54
N GLN A 190 7.70 11.61 8.00
CA GLN A 190 6.77 11.93 6.91
C GLN A 190 7.06 11.14 5.63
N VAL A 191 8.34 10.99 5.27
CA VAL A 191 8.77 10.25 4.07
C VAL A 191 8.50 8.77 4.25
N SER A 192 8.82 8.23 5.42
CA SER A 192 8.61 6.81 5.73
C SER A 192 7.13 6.44 5.85
N ILE A 193 6.31 7.28 6.48
CA ILE A 193 4.86 7.09 6.52
C ILE A 193 4.27 7.22 5.11
N GLY A 194 4.76 8.17 4.31
CA GLY A 194 4.35 8.32 2.91
C GLY A 194 4.67 7.10 2.06
N SER A 195 5.84 6.47 2.24
CA SER A 195 6.18 5.23 1.51
C SER A 195 5.24 4.07 1.84
N ALA A 196 4.79 3.97 3.10
CA ALA A 196 3.85 2.93 3.52
C ALA A 196 2.47 3.07 2.85
N GLY A 197 2.05 4.30 2.54
CA GLY A 197 0.77 4.51 1.86
C GLY A 197 -0.42 4.06 2.71
N ALA A 198 -1.36 3.32 2.12
CA ALA A 198 -2.52 2.76 2.81
C ALA A 198 -2.13 1.81 3.95
N THR A 199 -1.02 1.09 3.80
CA THR A 199 -0.51 0.13 4.80
C THR A 199 -0.06 0.78 6.12
N ALA A 200 0.02 2.12 6.15
CA ALA A 200 0.34 2.89 7.35
C ALA A 200 -0.73 2.75 8.46
N LEU A 201 -1.95 2.38 8.09
CA LEU A 201 -3.08 2.22 9.01
C LEU A 201 -3.06 0.86 9.72
N ASP A 202 -2.51 -0.18 9.08
CA ASP A 202 -2.63 -1.58 9.51
C ASP A 202 -1.26 -2.27 9.62
N SER A 203 -0.74 -2.89 8.56
CA SER A 203 0.41 -3.81 8.61
C SER A 203 1.70 -3.11 9.03
N THR A 204 1.89 -1.85 8.62
CA THR A 204 3.09 -1.07 8.98
C THR A 204 2.89 -0.15 10.18
N LEU A 205 1.67 -0.03 10.73
CA LEU A 205 1.40 0.79 11.91
C LEU A 205 2.25 0.37 13.14
N PRO A 206 2.42 -0.94 13.46
CA PRO A 206 3.32 -1.36 14.53
C PRO A 206 4.76 -0.92 14.30
N ILE A 207 5.24 -0.93 13.05
CA ILE A 207 6.58 -0.49 12.69
C ILE A 207 6.71 1.01 12.88
N ILE A 208 5.72 1.78 12.42
CA ILE A 208 5.69 3.25 12.58
C ILE A 208 5.77 3.62 14.06
N LYS A 209 4.98 2.97 14.93
CA LYS A 209 5.01 3.19 16.39
C LYS A 209 6.38 2.93 17.03
N GLN A 210 7.22 2.11 16.39
CA GLN A 210 8.55 1.75 16.89
C GLN A 210 9.67 2.58 16.25
N ALA A 211 9.58 2.82 14.95
CA ALA A 211 10.63 3.44 14.14
C ALA A 211 10.51 4.97 14.06
N CYS A 212 9.30 5.51 14.17
CA CYS A 212 9.01 6.94 14.11
C CYS A 212 8.77 7.52 15.52
N SER A 213 8.84 8.85 15.64
CA SER A 213 8.45 9.55 16.87
C SER A 213 6.97 9.31 17.19
N PRO A 214 6.56 9.19 18.47
CA PRO A 214 5.14 9.02 18.85
C PRO A 214 4.22 10.10 18.27
N ASP A 215 4.71 11.32 18.11
CA ASP A 215 4.01 12.45 17.51
C ASP A 215 3.65 12.24 16.02
N ALA A 216 4.28 11.27 15.34
CA ALA A 216 4.02 10.92 13.95
C ALA A 216 2.92 9.85 13.80
N VAL A 217 2.46 9.23 14.90
CA VAL A 217 1.40 8.22 14.86
C VAL A 217 0.07 8.80 14.33
N PRO A 218 -0.39 9.99 14.78
CA PRO A 218 -1.57 10.65 14.18
C PRO A 218 -1.46 10.84 12.67
N LEU A 219 -0.27 11.19 12.17
CA LEU A 219 -0.01 11.35 10.74
C LEU A 219 -0.18 10.02 10.00
N ALA A 220 0.32 8.91 10.54
CA ALA A 220 0.15 7.59 9.95
C ALA A 220 -1.31 7.15 9.89
N LEU A 221 -2.06 7.36 10.97
CA LEU A 221 -3.49 7.02 11.02
C LEU A 221 -4.29 7.84 10.00
N VAL A 222 -4.11 9.16 9.96
CA VAL A 222 -4.83 10.02 9.01
C VAL A 222 -4.41 9.74 7.56
N SER A 223 -3.11 9.59 7.30
CA SER A 223 -2.61 9.32 5.95
C SER A 223 -3.08 7.96 5.44
N GLY A 224 -2.94 6.90 6.25
CA GLY A 224 -3.38 5.55 5.90
C GLY A 224 -4.88 5.52 5.66
N PHE A 225 -5.68 6.08 6.58
CA PHE A 225 -7.13 6.20 6.44
C PHE A 225 -7.56 6.86 5.12
N LEU A 226 -6.98 8.02 4.79
CA LEU A 226 -7.32 8.72 3.56
C LEU A 226 -6.94 7.93 2.32
N LEU A 227 -5.76 7.31 2.30
CA LEU A 227 -5.31 6.52 1.14
C LEU A 227 -6.15 5.24 0.97
N THR A 228 -6.56 4.59 2.05
CA THR A 228 -7.48 3.45 2.03
C THR A 228 -8.83 3.83 1.43
N LEU A 229 -9.38 5.01 1.78
CA LEU A 229 -10.63 5.50 1.18
C LEU A 229 -10.48 5.90 -0.29
N LEU A 230 -9.34 6.51 -0.64
CA LEU A 230 -9.10 7.00 -2.00
C LEU A 230 -8.78 5.88 -3.00
N ALA A 231 -8.13 4.79 -2.57
CA ALA A 231 -7.74 3.69 -3.47
C ALA A 231 -8.89 3.16 -4.34
N PRO A 232 -10.04 2.70 -3.80
CA PRO A 232 -11.14 2.20 -4.63
C PRO A 232 -11.75 3.29 -5.53
N VAL A 233 -11.79 4.54 -5.07
CA VAL A 233 -12.31 5.67 -5.86
C VAL A 233 -11.43 5.95 -7.07
N PHE A 234 -10.12 6.03 -6.89
CA PHE A 234 -9.17 6.28 -7.98
C PHE A 234 -9.14 5.13 -8.98
N ILE A 235 -9.08 3.88 -8.51
CA ILE A 235 -9.11 2.71 -9.38
C ILE A 235 -10.39 2.71 -10.23
N SER A 236 -11.55 2.94 -9.62
CA SER A 236 -12.83 2.98 -10.35
C SER A 236 -12.89 4.12 -11.35
N ALA A 237 -12.47 5.33 -10.95
CA ALA A 237 -12.49 6.51 -11.81
C ALA A 237 -11.56 6.39 -13.03
N ILE A 238 -10.43 5.69 -12.89
CA ILE A 238 -9.48 5.47 -13.99
C ILE A 238 -9.95 4.35 -14.91
N LEU A 239 -10.63 3.33 -14.39
CA LEU A 239 -11.02 2.15 -15.16
C LEU A 239 -12.36 2.29 -15.90
N THR A 240 -13.27 3.12 -15.36
CA THR A 240 -14.50 3.51 -16.05
C THR A 240 -14.19 4.34 -17.30
#